data_AF-A0A2E0YAX2-F1
#
_entry.id   AF-A0A2E0YAX2-F1
#
_cell.length_a   1.000
_cell.length_b   1.000
_cell.length_c   1.000
_cell.angle_alpha   90.00
_cell.angle_beta   90.00
_cell.angle_gamma   90.00
#
_symmetry.space_group_name_H-M   'P 1'
#
loop_
_entity.id
_entity.type
_entity.pdbx_description
1 polymer ?
#
loop_
_entity_poly.entity_id
_entity_poly.type
_entity_poly.pdbx_seq_one_letter_code
_entity_poly.pdbx_strand_id
1 'polypeptide(L)'
;MSPSLDVGAVSRPRSSSAATTQRRTPISTTSDWTFDLIRELDHEIGLLAEEYGLDTYPNQIEIIRSDQMMDAYASVGMPIGYHHWSYGKQFVSVEQQYQHGMMGLAYEIVINSNPCIAYLMEENTFTMQALVIAHACYGHNSFFKGNYLFRTWTDAGSIIDYLVFARNYIAECEQRHGVREVESLLDACHALMNYGVDRYKRPRPISAEEEKRRQRERAEWVQRNLNDLWRTLPETMRRREADDERVFPSEPQENMLYFIEKHAPLLEPWQREIVRIVRKMAQYFYPQRQTQVMNEGWATFWHYTLMNRMYDEGLITEGSIMEFLSSHTAVTFQPPYDHPGYRGINPYALGF
;
A
#
# COMPACT_ATOMS: atom_id res chain seq x y z
N MET A 1 82.34 -4.76 -6.90
CA MET A 1 81.63 -5.79 -6.12
C MET A 1 80.14 -5.59 -6.35
N SER A 2 79.53 -6.61 -6.95
CA SER A 2 78.12 -6.74 -7.37
C SER A 2 77.14 -6.71 -6.17
N PRO A 3 75.79 -6.75 -6.38
CA PRO A 3 75.07 -6.82 -7.66
C PRO A 3 73.85 -5.89 -7.81
N SER A 4 73.61 -5.59 -9.08
CA SER A 4 72.34 -5.20 -9.70
C SER A 4 71.23 -6.23 -9.50
N LEU A 5 69.98 -5.75 -9.27
CA LEU A 5 68.76 -6.51 -9.52
C LEU A 5 67.75 -5.62 -10.25
N ASP A 6 67.68 -5.90 -11.54
CA ASP A 6 66.69 -5.49 -12.51
C ASP A 6 65.36 -6.18 -12.17
N VAL A 7 64.29 -5.42 -11.93
CA VAL A 7 62.95 -5.96 -11.66
C VAL A 7 62.07 -5.58 -12.84
N GLY A 8 61.95 -6.53 -13.76
CA GLY A 8 61.26 -6.38 -15.03
C GLY A 8 59.82 -5.91 -14.89
N ALA A 9 59.42 -5.09 -15.87
CA ALA A 9 58.04 -4.73 -16.13
C ALA A 9 57.20 -5.99 -16.38
N VAL A 10 56.37 -6.36 -15.41
CA VAL A 10 55.34 -7.39 -15.60
C VAL A 10 54.20 -6.74 -16.38
N SER A 11 54.24 -6.89 -17.71
CA SER A 11 53.09 -6.67 -18.58
C SER A 11 52.01 -7.68 -18.22
N ARG A 12 51.09 -7.31 -17.33
CA ARG A 12 49.85 -8.06 -17.15
C ARG A 12 49.06 -8.00 -18.46
N PRO A 13 48.72 -9.13 -19.09
CA PRO A 13 47.77 -9.07 -20.19
C PRO A 13 46.47 -8.55 -19.60
N ARG A 14 45.99 -7.40 -20.09
CA ARG A 14 44.59 -7.02 -19.95
C ARG A 14 43.80 -8.06 -20.72
N SER A 15 43.39 -9.14 -20.05
CA SER A 15 42.35 -10.01 -20.55
C SER A 15 41.06 -9.21 -20.51
N SER A 16 40.81 -8.43 -21.57
CA SER A 16 39.46 -8.03 -21.92
C SER A 16 38.71 -9.29 -22.34
N SER A 17 38.21 -10.05 -21.36
CA SER A 17 37.07 -10.92 -21.64
C SER A 17 35.89 -9.97 -21.83
N ALA A 18 35.72 -9.49 -23.05
CA ALA A 18 34.39 -9.12 -23.51
C ALA A 18 33.57 -10.39 -23.34
N ALA A 19 32.80 -10.46 -22.25
CA ALA A 19 31.77 -11.47 -22.11
C ALA A 19 30.84 -11.23 -23.30
N THR A 20 30.96 -12.08 -24.32
CA THR A 20 30.01 -12.14 -25.41
C THR A 20 28.71 -12.64 -24.78
N THR A 21 27.90 -11.71 -24.25
CA THR A 21 26.58 -12.03 -23.72
C THR A 21 25.80 -12.59 -24.90
N GLN A 22 25.65 -13.90 -24.93
CA GLN A 22 24.88 -14.59 -25.96
C GLN A 22 23.44 -14.11 -25.76
N ARG A 23 22.95 -13.22 -26.64
CA ARG A 23 21.59 -12.69 -26.55
C ARG A 23 20.63 -13.86 -26.44
N ARG A 24 19.88 -13.90 -25.34
CA ARG A 24 18.88 -14.94 -25.10
C ARG A 24 17.75 -14.80 -26.13
N THR A 25 17.00 -15.86 -26.34
CA THR A 25 15.78 -15.81 -27.14
C THR A 25 14.72 -15.01 -26.40
N PRO A 26 13.96 -14.13 -27.10
CA PRO A 26 12.86 -13.41 -26.48
C PRO A 26 11.81 -14.36 -25.92
N ILE A 27 11.24 -14.01 -24.76
CA ILE A 27 10.20 -14.77 -24.07
C ILE A 27 8.94 -14.85 -24.94
N SER A 28 8.56 -13.73 -25.55
CA SER A 28 7.50 -13.67 -26.56
C SER A 28 7.88 -12.73 -27.70
N THR A 29 7.30 -12.99 -28.87
CA THR A 29 7.40 -12.12 -30.06
C THR A 29 6.05 -11.53 -30.46
N THR A 30 4.97 -11.93 -29.78
CA THR A 30 3.61 -11.44 -29.99
C THR A 30 3.18 -10.54 -28.83
N SER A 31 2.14 -9.73 -29.08
CA SER A 31 1.51 -8.90 -28.04
C SER A 31 0.58 -9.69 -27.11
N ASP A 32 0.24 -10.93 -27.48
CA ASP A 32 -0.61 -11.81 -26.66
C ASP A 32 0.17 -12.38 -25.48
N TRP A 33 -0.52 -12.60 -24.36
CA TRP A 33 0.06 -13.18 -23.16
C TRP A 33 -0.69 -14.47 -22.76
N THR A 34 -0.01 -15.32 -21.99
CA THR A 34 -0.58 -16.51 -21.34
C THR A 34 -0.10 -16.56 -19.89
N PHE A 35 -0.76 -17.35 -19.03
CA PHE A 35 -0.30 -17.54 -17.66
C PHE A 35 1.12 -18.10 -17.58
N ASP A 36 1.54 -18.91 -18.56
CA ASP A 36 2.89 -19.44 -18.63
C ASP A 36 3.90 -18.33 -18.92
N LEU A 37 3.59 -17.45 -19.86
CA LEU A 37 4.41 -16.28 -20.18
C LEU A 37 4.49 -15.29 -19.01
N ILE A 38 3.41 -15.08 -18.26
CA ILE A 38 3.43 -14.24 -17.05
C ILE A 38 4.34 -14.84 -15.98
N ARG A 39 4.29 -16.16 -15.76
CA ARG A 39 5.18 -16.83 -14.80
C ARG A 39 6.64 -16.75 -15.24
N GLU A 40 6.91 -16.86 -16.54
CA GLU A 40 8.25 -16.68 -17.09
C GLU A 40 8.74 -15.23 -16.95
N LEU A 41 7.88 -14.24 -17.20
CA LEU A 41 8.18 -12.83 -16.96
C LEU A 41 8.52 -12.56 -15.50
N ASP A 42 7.67 -12.99 -14.56
CA ASP A 42 7.91 -12.83 -13.13
C ASP A 42 9.23 -13.50 -12.71
N HIS A 43 9.52 -14.70 -13.22
CA HIS A 43 10.77 -15.39 -12.95
C HIS A 43 12.00 -14.64 -13.45
N GLU A 44 12.03 -14.26 -14.74
CA GLU A 44 13.20 -13.58 -15.31
C GLU A 44 13.39 -12.17 -14.72
N ILE A 45 12.31 -11.41 -14.51
CA ILE A 45 12.39 -10.12 -13.82
C ILE A 45 12.88 -10.31 -12.38
N GLY A 46 12.44 -11.37 -11.70
CA GLY A 46 12.89 -11.72 -10.35
C GLY A 46 14.38 -12.00 -10.26
N LEU A 47 14.95 -12.74 -11.22
CA LEU A 47 16.39 -12.98 -11.30
C LEU A 47 17.18 -11.67 -11.47
N LEU A 48 16.69 -10.78 -12.35
CA LEU A 48 17.31 -9.47 -12.57
C LEU A 48 17.21 -8.59 -11.31
N ALA A 49 16.05 -8.58 -10.66
CA ALA A 49 15.82 -7.83 -9.43
C ALA A 49 16.74 -8.33 -8.29
N GLU A 50 16.95 -9.65 -8.18
CA GLU A 50 17.89 -10.24 -7.23
C GLU A 50 19.35 -9.85 -7.53
N GLU A 51 19.75 -9.79 -8.81
CA GLU A 51 21.09 -9.31 -9.23
C GLU A 51 21.33 -7.87 -8.77
N TYR A 52 20.30 -7.01 -8.84
CA TYR A 52 20.35 -5.63 -8.34
C TYR A 52 20.19 -5.51 -6.82
N GLY A 53 19.88 -6.60 -6.12
CA GLY A 53 19.71 -6.63 -4.67
C GLY A 53 18.39 -6.05 -4.16
N LEU A 54 17.31 -6.10 -4.97
CA LEU A 54 15.98 -5.70 -4.51
C LEU A 54 15.46 -6.71 -3.48
N ASP A 55 15.11 -6.19 -2.29
CA ASP A 55 14.45 -6.99 -1.25
C ASP A 55 12.93 -6.86 -1.38
N THR A 56 12.25 -7.93 -1.79
CA THR A 56 10.79 -7.96 -2.03
C THR A 56 10.09 -9.03 -1.17
N TYR A 57 8.79 -8.86 -0.92
CA TYR A 57 7.93 -9.95 -0.44
C TYR A 57 7.64 -10.91 -1.61
N PRO A 58 7.30 -12.18 -1.35
CA PRO A 58 6.86 -13.09 -2.41
C PRO A 58 5.69 -12.49 -3.19
N ASN A 59 5.71 -12.58 -4.51
CA ASN A 59 4.67 -12.03 -5.38
C ASN A 59 3.46 -12.98 -5.47
N GLN A 60 2.26 -12.42 -5.44
CA GLN A 60 1.01 -13.08 -5.81
C GLN A 60 0.35 -12.25 -6.91
N ILE A 61 0.45 -12.73 -8.15
CA ILE A 61 -0.10 -12.04 -9.33
C ILE A 61 -1.52 -12.54 -9.58
N GLU A 62 -2.48 -11.62 -9.63
CA GLU A 62 -3.88 -11.91 -9.93
C GLU A 62 -4.31 -11.13 -11.18
N ILE A 63 -4.76 -11.84 -12.22
CA ILE A 63 -5.30 -11.21 -13.43
C ILE A 63 -6.78 -10.92 -13.23
N ILE A 64 -7.17 -9.67 -13.42
CA ILE A 64 -8.55 -9.21 -13.24
C ILE A 64 -9.02 -8.40 -14.45
N ARG A 65 -10.34 -8.38 -14.62
CA ARG A 65 -10.99 -7.57 -15.65
C ARG A 65 -11.00 -6.09 -15.29
N SER A 66 -11.18 -5.24 -16.29
CA SER A 66 -11.35 -3.78 -16.09
C SER A 66 -12.46 -3.39 -15.11
N ASP A 67 -13.60 -4.09 -15.06
CA ASP A 67 -14.69 -3.82 -14.09
C ASP A 67 -14.26 -4.10 -12.64
N GLN A 68 -13.55 -5.20 -12.44
CA GLN A 68 -13.00 -5.58 -11.14
C GLN A 68 -11.89 -4.62 -10.69
N MET A 69 -11.08 -4.14 -11.63
CA MET A 69 -10.04 -3.15 -11.38
C MET A 69 -10.63 -1.84 -10.86
N MET A 70 -11.73 -1.36 -11.48
CA MET A 70 -12.41 -0.14 -11.03
C MET A 70 -12.98 -0.29 -9.61
N ASP A 71 -13.55 -1.46 -9.28
CA ASP A 71 -14.06 -1.76 -7.93
C ASP A 71 -12.93 -1.80 -6.89
N ALA A 72 -11.81 -2.43 -7.25
CA ALA A 72 -10.62 -2.43 -6.41
C ALA A 72 -10.08 -1.00 -6.20
N TYR A 73 -10.04 -0.15 -7.23
CA TYR A 73 -9.65 1.27 -7.08
C TYR A 73 -10.58 2.06 -6.15
N ALA A 74 -11.88 1.86 -6.31
CA ALA A 74 -12.90 2.53 -5.51
C ALA A 74 -12.82 2.17 -4.01
N SER A 75 -12.38 0.95 -3.72
CA SER A 75 -12.18 0.41 -2.37
C SER A 75 -10.75 0.63 -1.84
N VAL A 76 -9.96 1.54 -2.44
CA VAL A 76 -8.57 1.84 -2.04
C VAL A 76 -7.66 0.62 -2.13
N GLY A 77 -7.86 -0.19 -3.17
CA GLY A 77 -7.10 -1.41 -3.45
C GLY A 77 -7.43 -2.57 -2.52
N MET A 78 -8.58 -2.57 -1.83
CA MET A 78 -8.91 -3.62 -0.87
C MET A 78 -10.22 -4.34 -1.23
N PRO A 79 -10.14 -5.39 -2.05
CA PRO A 79 -11.33 -6.14 -2.49
C PRO A 79 -12.06 -6.85 -1.34
N ILE A 80 -11.43 -6.99 -0.16
CA ILE A 80 -12.00 -7.62 1.04
C ILE A 80 -12.41 -6.57 2.10
N GLY A 81 -12.54 -5.30 1.72
CA GLY A 81 -13.02 -4.23 2.61
C GLY A 81 -14.47 -4.39 3.03
N TYR A 82 -14.87 -3.66 4.08
CA TYR A 82 -16.28 -3.46 4.41
C TYR A 82 -16.94 -2.49 3.43
N HIS A 83 -18.26 -2.57 3.30
CA HIS A 83 -19.02 -1.71 2.40
C HIS A 83 -19.25 -0.33 3.02
N HIS A 84 -19.12 0.71 2.21
CA HIS A 84 -19.42 2.09 2.58
C HIS A 84 -19.81 2.88 1.32
N TRP A 85 -20.83 3.74 1.40
CA TRP A 85 -21.37 4.44 0.23
C TRP A 85 -20.34 5.35 -0.44
N SER A 86 -19.35 5.87 0.31
CA SER A 86 -18.29 6.72 -0.26
C SER A 86 -17.46 5.98 -1.31
N TYR A 87 -17.25 4.67 -1.13
CA TYR A 87 -16.55 3.84 -2.11
C TYR A 87 -17.39 3.71 -3.39
N GLY A 88 -18.70 3.52 -3.27
CA GLY A 88 -19.61 3.52 -4.42
C GLY A 88 -19.61 4.86 -5.18
N LYS A 89 -19.59 5.99 -4.46
CA LYS A 89 -19.43 7.32 -5.07
C LYS A 89 -18.10 7.45 -5.82
N GLN A 90 -17.02 6.94 -5.23
CA GLN A 90 -15.70 6.94 -5.86
C GLN A 90 -15.66 6.04 -7.09
N PHE A 91 -16.28 4.87 -7.04
CA PHE A 91 -16.44 3.97 -8.18
C PHE A 91 -17.07 4.68 -9.37
N VAL A 92 -18.24 5.31 -9.18
CA VAL A 92 -18.94 6.03 -10.26
C VAL A 92 -18.05 7.14 -10.83
N SER A 93 -17.30 7.85 -9.98
CA SER A 93 -16.35 8.88 -10.44
C SER A 93 -15.21 8.30 -11.28
N VAL A 94 -14.62 7.17 -10.88
CA VAL A 94 -13.52 6.51 -11.60
C VAL A 94 -14.02 5.93 -12.92
N GLU A 95 -15.16 5.23 -12.89
CA GLU A 95 -15.81 4.67 -14.08
C GLU A 95 -16.12 5.77 -15.12
N GLN A 96 -16.69 6.90 -14.68
CA GLN A 96 -16.98 8.01 -15.57
C GLN A 96 -15.69 8.58 -16.18
N GLN A 97 -14.64 8.80 -15.39
CA GLN A 97 -13.37 9.33 -15.92
C GLN A 97 -12.74 8.38 -16.94
N TYR A 98 -12.84 7.08 -16.69
CA TYR A 98 -12.37 6.04 -17.61
C TYR A 98 -13.17 6.02 -18.91
N GLN A 99 -14.50 5.98 -18.85
CA GLN A 99 -15.37 5.97 -20.04
C GLN A 99 -15.18 7.20 -20.93
N HIS A 100 -14.88 8.37 -20.34
CA HIS A 100 -14.61 9.60 -21.08
C HIS A 100 -13.17 9.69 -21.60
N GLY A 101 -12.33 8.66 -21.41
CA GLY A 101 -10.93 8.66 -21.80
C GLY A 101 -10.07 9.72 -21.08
N MET A 102 -10.58 10.29 -19.97
CA MET A 102 -9.91 11.34 -19.20
C MET A 102 -8.87 10.77 -18.23
N MET A 103 -8.92 9.46 -18.00
CA MET A 103 -7.98 8.72 -17.18
C MET A 103 -7.53 7.49 -17.99
N GLY A 104 -6.23 7.40 -18.28
CA GLY A 104 -5.64 6.10 -18.61
C GLY A 104 -5.78 5.22 -17.36
N LEU A 105 -6.29 4.00 -17.50
CA LEU A 105 -6.29 3.07 -16.37
C LEU A 105 -4.86 2.94 -15.86
N ALA A 106 -4.72 3.02 -14.54
CA ALA A 106 -3.54 2.47 -13.91
C ALA A 106 -3.56 0.96 -14.19
N TYR A 107 -2.46 0.46 -14.73
CA TYR A 107 -2.33 -0.89 -15.27
C TYR A 107 -2.28 -1.97 -14.17
N GLU A 108 -2.23 -1.52 -12.92
CA GLU A 108 -1.93 -2.27 -11.72
C GLU A 108 -2.70 -1.78 -10.48
N ILE A 109 -2.93 -2.67 -9.53
CA ILE A 109 -3.13 -2.32 -8.11
C ILE A 109 -2.22 -3.22 -7.30
N VAL A 110 -1.48 -2.64 -6.35
CA VAL A 110 -0.61 -3.40 -5.45
C VAL A 110 -1.07 -3.28 -4.01
N ILE A 111 -1.22 -4.41 -3.33
CA ILE A 111 -1.51 -4.49 -1.89
C ILE A 111 -0.23 -4.86 -1.17
N ASN A 112 0.17 -4.02 -0.21
CA ASN A 112 1.28 -4.30 0.70
C ASN A 112 0.91 -5.40 1.72
N SER A 113 0.92 -6.64 1.25
CA SER A 113 0.75 -7.85 2.06
C SER A 113 1.97 -8.78 1.91
N ASN A 114 2.01 -9.86 2.70
CA ASN A 114 3.00 -10.91 2.55
C ASN A 114 2.27 -12.26 2.40
N PRO A 115 2.11 -12.80 1.16
CA PRO A 115 2.69 -12.33 -0.11
C PRO A 115 2.12 -10.98 -0.60
N CYS A 116 2.91 -10.23 -1.38
CA CYS A 116 2.49 -8.97 -2.00
C CYS A 116 1.55 -9.27 -3.17
N ILE A 117 0.32 -8.77 -3.11
CA ILE A 117 -0.69 -9.04 -4.13
C ILE A 117 -0.62 -7.95 -5.19
N ALA A 118 -0.43 -8.34 -6.45
CA ALA A 118 -0.43 -7.45 -7.60
C ALA A 118 -1.56 -7.84 -8.55
N TYR A 119 -2.51 -6.93 -8.74
CA TYR A 119 -3.60 -7.05 -9.69
C TYR A 119 -3.17 -6.51 -11.04
N LEU A 120 -3.26 -7.33 -12.07
CA LEU A 120 -2.90 -7.02 -13.45
C LEU A 120 -4.17 -7.06 -14.31
N MET A 121 -4.28 -6.15 -15.27
CA MET A 121 -5.42 -6.13 -16.18
C MET A 121 -5.31 -7.21 -17.26
N GLU A 122 -6.41 -7.88 -17.59
CA GLU A 122 -6.42 -8.88 -18.66
C GLU A 122 -6.24 -8.27 -20.05
N GLU A 123 -6.66 -7.01 -20.23
CA GLU A 123 -6.60 -6.28 -21.49
C GLU A 123 -5.19 -5.75 -21.82
N ASN A 124 -4.23 -5.90 -20.89
CA ASN A 124 -2.84 -5.53 -21.09
C ASN A 124 -2.19 -6.39 -22.19
N THR A 125 -1.33 -5.80 -23.01
CA THR A 125 -0.43 -6.53 -23.90
C THR A 125 0.65 -7.26 -23.11
N PHE A 126 1.35 -8.22 -23.71
CA PHE A 126 2.51 -8.89 -23.12
C PHE A 126 3.55 -7.90 -22.58
N THR A 127 3.89 -6.87 -23.36
CA THR A 127 4.83 -5.82 -22.94
C THR A 127 4.29 -5.05 -21.73
N MET A 128 3.00 -4.73 -21.72
CA MET A 128 2.38 -4.04 -20.59
C MET A 128 2.34 -4.92 -19.35
N GLN A 129 2.10 -6.23 -19.47
CA GLN A 129 2.23 -7.16 -18.35
C GLN A 129 3.66 -7.16 -17.79
N ALA A 130 4.68 -7.21 -18.65
CA ALA A 130 6.08 -7.13 -18.22
C ALA A 130 6.38 -5.82 -17.47
N LEU A 131 5.91 -4.68 -18.00
CA LEU A 131 6.04 -3.37 -17.37
C LEU A 131 5.38 -3.34 -16.00
N VAL A 132 4.14 -3.82 -15.89
CA VAL A 132 3.39 -3.86 -14.63
C VAL A 132 4.06 -4.79 -13.62
N ILE A 133 4.54 -5.96 -14.02
CA ILE A 133 5.28 -6.86 -13.13
C ILE A 133 6.52 -6.15 -12.60
N ALA A 134 7.33 -5.54 -13.47
CA ALA A 134 8.51 -4.78 -13.03
C ALA A 134 8.15 -3.62 -12.09
N HIS A 135 7.07 -2.88 -12.37
CA HIS A 135 6.64 -1.74 -11.58
C HIS A 135 6.02 -2.13 -10.23
N ALA A 136 4.99 -2.99 -10.25
CA ALA A 136 4.21 -3.34 -9.07
C ALA A 136 4.89 -4.44 -8.24
N CYS A 137 5.29 -5.54 -8.87
CA CYS A 137 5.80 -6.72 -8.17
C CYS A 137 7.23 -6.54 -7.65
N TYR A 138 8.02 -5.66 -8.27
CA TYR A 138 9.42 -5.41 -7.87
C TYR A 138 9.65 -3.97 -7.40
N GLY A 139 9.16 -2.97 -8.14
CA GLY A 139 9.25 -1.56 -7.76
C GLY A 139 8.53 -1.24 -6.45
N HIS A 140 7.20 -1.22 -6.45
CA HIS A 140 6.41 -0.93 -5.25
C HIS A 140 6.66 -1.92 -4.12
N ASN A 141 6.75 -3.21 -4.42
CA ASN A 141 7.00 -4.24 -3.41
C ASN A 141 8.31 -3.99 -2.63
N SER A 142 9.42 -3.72 -3.35
CA SER A 142 10.69 -3.40 -2.68
C SER A 142 10.62 -2.09 -1.90
N PHE A 143 9.88 -1.10 -2.40
CA PHE A 143 9.62 0.13 -1.67
C PHE A 143 8.87 -0.13 -0.36
N PHE A 144 7.78 -0.90 -0.39
CA PHE A 144 6.99 -1.22 0.79
C PHE A 144 7.80 -1.98 1.84
N LYS A 145 8.59 -2.98 1.42
CA LYS A 145 9.41 -3.78 2.32
C LYS A 145 10.57 -2.98 2.93
N GLY A 146 11.21 -2.12 2.14
CA GLY A 146 12.37 -1.34 2.56
C GLY A 146 12.05 -0.05 3.32
N ASN A 147 10.91 0.58 3.05
CA ASN A 147 10.60 1.91 3.56
C ASN A 147 10.25 1.90 5.06
N TYR A 148 10.88 2.82 5.80
CA TYR A 148 10.74 2.88 7.26
C TYR A 148 9.30 3.17 7.72
N LEU A 149 8.51 3.96 6.97
CA LEU A 149 7.12 4.27 7.34
C LEU A 149 6.25 3.02 7.19
N PHE A 150 6.40 2.28 6.11
CA PHE A 150 5.67 1.03 5.91
C PHE A 150 6.02 0.02 7.00
N ARG A 151 7.30 -0.19 7.31
CA ARG A 151 7.74 -1.07 8.39
C ARG A 151 7.24 -0.66 9.78
N THR A 152 6.96 0.63 9.99
CA THR A 152 6.49 1.15 11.29
C THR A 152 4.97 1.08 11.42
N TRP A 153 4.25 1.38 10.34
CA TRP A 153 2.81 1.65 10.37
C TRP A 153 1.95 0.54 9.78
N THR A 154 2.55 -0.35 8.98
CA THR A 154 1.87 -1.47 8.34
C THR A 154 2.32 -2.80 8.90
N ASP A 155 1.44 -3.78 8.87
CA ASP A 155 1.77 -5.19 9.11
C ASP A 155 1.29 -5.99 7.91
N ALA A 156 2.19 -6.15 6.93
CA ALA A 156 1.92 -6.84 5.68
C ALA A 156 1.49 -8.31 5.90
N GLY A 157 1.94 -8.94 6.99
CA GLY A 157 1.61 -10.35 7.27
C GLY A 157 0.18 -10.57 7.75
N SER A 158 -0.44 -9.55 8.36
CA SER A 158 -1.75 -9.70 9.03
C SER A 158 -2.87 -8.85 8.42
N ILE A 159 -2.55 -7.98 7.46
CA ILE A 159 -3.52 -7.03 6.92
C ILE A 159 -4.74 -7.72 6.29
N ILE A 160 -4.54 -8.80 5.53
CA ILE A 160 -5.63 -9.52 4.87
C ILE A 160 -6.61 -10.11 5.89
N ASP A 161 -6.09 -10.79 6.92
CA ASP A 161 -6.91 -11.33 8.02
C ASP A 161 -7.66 -10.22 8.77
N TYR A 162 -7.01 -9.07 8.94
CA TYR A 162 -7.61 -7.91 9.58
C TYR A 162 -8.79 -7.34 8.77
N LEU A 163 -8.66 -7.29 7.44
CA LEU A 163 -9.73 -6.82 6.55
C LEU A 163 -10.93 -7.77 6.57
N VAL A 164 -10.68 -9.08 6.49
CA VAL A 164 -11.72 -10.11 6.62
C VAL A 164 -12.44 -9.96 7.96
N PHE A 165 -11.70 -9.79 9.05
CA PHE A 165 -12.27 -9.54 10.37
C PHE A 165 -13.14 -8.27 10.39
N ALA A 166 -12.62 -7.15 9.88
CA ALA A 166 -13.32 -5.87 9.86
C ALA A 166 -14.64 -5.94 9.08
N ARG A 167 -14.61 -6.57 7.90
CA ARG A 167 -15.79 -6.80 7.06
C ARG A 167 -16.85 -7.62 7.79
N ASN A 168 -16.46 -8.76 8.35
CA ASN A 168 -17.38 -9.64 9.06
C ASN A 168 -17.96 -8.97 10.31
N TYR A 169 -17.13 -8.22 11.04
CA TYR A 169 -17.56 -7.50 12.23
C TYR A 169 -18.61 -6.43 11.91
N ILE A 170 -18.39 -5.65 10.86
CA ILE A 170 -19.33 -4.61 10.42
C ILE A 170 -20.64 -5.24 9.96
N ALA A 171 -20.57 -6.31 9.15
CA ALA A 171 -21.76 -7.03 8.70
C ALA A 171 -22.58 -7.61 9.88
N GLU A 172 -21.91 -8.14 10.90
CA GLU A 172 -22.56 -8.61 12.12
C GLU A 172 -23.20 -7.47 12.92
N CYS A 173 -22.54 -6.30 12.99
CA CYS A 173 -23.11 -5.11 13.63
C CYS A 173 -24.36 -4.62 12.89
N GLU A 174 -24.34 -4.61 11.55
CA GLU A 174 -25.49 -4.22 10.72
C GLU A 174 -26.71 -5.12 10.98
N GLN A 175 -26.47 -6.44 11.11
CA GLN A 175 -27.53 -7.40 11.43
C GLN A 175 -28.11 -7.21 12.84
N ARG A 176 -27.28 -6.87 13.82
CA ARG A 176 -27.69 -6.76 15.24
C ARG A 176 -28.26 -5.39 15.62
N HIS A 177 -27.66 -4.32 15.12
CA HIS A 177 -27.94 -2.94 15.52
C HIS A 177 -28.66 -2.13 14.44
N GLY A 178 -28.78 -2.69 13.23
CA GLY A 178 -29.42 -2.04 12.09
C GLY A 178 -28.44 -1.22 11.26
N VAL A 179 -28.66 -1.25 9.93
CA VAL A 179 -27.77 -0.62 8.94
C VAL A 179 -27.59 0.88 9.19
N ARG A 180 -28.69 1.61 9.48
CA ARG A 180 -28.63 3.08 9.65
C ARG A 180 -27.74 3.54 10.80
N GLU A 181 -27.78 2.84 11.93
CA GLU A 181 -26.98 3.17 13.11
C GLU A 181 -25.49 2.91 12.85
N VAL A 182 -25.18 1.78 12.21
CA VAL A 182 -23.81 1.41 11.85
C VAL A 182 -23.25 2.37 10.80
N GLU A 183 -24.03 2.68 9.77
CA GLU A 183 -23.65 3.61 8.70
C GLU A 183 -23.40 5.02 9.25
N SER A 184 -24.28 5.54 10.11
CA SER A 184 -24.09 6.87 10.71
C SER A 184 -22.81 6.98 11.53
N LEU A 185 -22.43 5.90 12.24
CA LEU A 185 -21.16 5.85 12.96
C LEU A 185 -19.97 5.73 12.00
N LEU A 186 -20.06 4.88 10.98
CA LEU A 186 -19.03 4.73 9.96
C LEU A 186 -18.78 6.06 9.24
N ASP A 187 -19.82 6.78 8.85
CA ASP A 187 -19.76 8.10 8.24
C ASP A 187 -18.95 9.08 9.09
N ALA A 188 -19.26 9.15 10.39
CA ALA A 188 -18.56 10.01 11.33
C ALA A 188 -17.08 9.60 11.45
N CYS A 189 -16.79 8.29 11.48
CA CYS A 189 -15.42 7.80 11.54
C CYS A 189 -14.65 8.08 10.25
N HIS A 190 -15.28 7.92 9.08
CA HIS A 190 -14.71 8.19 7.76
C HIS A 190 -14.39 9.67 7.58
N ALA A 191 -15.25 10.56 8.07
CA ALA A 191 -14.98 12.01 8.08
C ALA A 191 -13.72 12.36 8.90
N LEU A 192 -13.43 11.60 9.95
CA LEU A 192 -12.26 11.78 10.81
C LEU A 192 -11.05 10.91 10.43
N MET A 193 -11.15 10.07 9.40
CA MET A 193 -10.13 9.07 9.04
C MET A 193 -8.74 9.70 8.85
N ASN A 194 -8.66 10.88 8.24
CA ASN A 194 -7.38 11.57 8.00
C ASN A 194 -6.71 12.11 9.28
N TYR A 195 -7.44 12.18 10.38
CA TYR A 195 -6.97 12.55 11.71
C TYR A 195 -6.84 11.33 12.64
N GLY A 196 -6.94 10.12 12.08
CA GLY A 196 -6.86 8.84 12.79
C GLY A 196 -5.45 8.30 12.99
N VAL A 197 -4.41 9.11 12.79
CA VAL A 197 -3.01 8.66 12.76
C VAL A 197 -2.18 9.51 13.70
N ASP A 198 -1.38 8.86 14.55
CA ASP A 198 -0.40 9.53 15.39
C ASP A 198 0.86 9.81 14.57
N ARG A 199 1.20 11.06 14.26
CA ARG A 199 2.36 11.33 13.39
C ARG A 199 3.67 11.22 14.14
N TYR A 200 3.63 11.48 15.45
CA TYR A 200 4.82 11.59 16.31
C TYR A 200 4.96 10.45 17.34
N LYS A 201 3.85 9.84 17.78
CA LYS A 201 3.85 8.74 18.76
C LYS A 201 3.73 7.40 18.03
N ARG A 202 4.74 6.55 18.16
CA ARG A 202 4.86 5.28 17.43
C ARG A 202 4.24 4.12 18.21
N PRO A 203 3.09 3.55 17.82
CA PRO A 203 2.57 2.33 18.42
C PRO A 203 3.45 1.14 17.99
N ARG A 204 3.71 0.21 18.90
CA ARG A 204 4.38 -1.06 18.57
C ARG A 204 3.40 -1.98 17.82
N PRO A 205 3.84 -2.76 16.82
CA PRO A 205 2.99 -3.75 16.18
C PRO A 205 2.51 -4.77 17.21
N ILE A 206 1.21 -5.08 17.18
CA ILE A 206 0.54 -6.04 18.08
C ILE A 206 -0.15 -7.06 17.17
N SER A 207 0.12 -8.35 17.37
CA SER A 207 -0.44 -9.44 16.57
C SER A 207 -1.98 -9.50 16.65
N ALA A 208 -2.64 -10.01 15.60
CA ALA A 208 -4.10 -10.22 15.57
C ALA A 208 -4.61 -11.14 16.69
N GLU A 209 -3.83 -12.13 17.11
CA GLU A 209 -4.17 -12.98 18.27
C GLU A 209 -4.07 -12.21 19.59
N GLU A 210 -3.05 -11.38 19.71
CA GLU A 210 -2.87 -10.51 20.87
C GLU A 210 -3.97 -9.43 20.90
N GLU A 211 -4.48 -9.01 19.75
CA GLU A 211 -5.63 -8.12 19.63
C GLU A 211 -6.93 -8.78 20.12
N LYS A 212 -7.20 -10.03 19.71
CA LYS A 212 -8.35 -10.82 20.21
C LYS A 212 -8.25 -11.09 21.71
N ARG A 213 -7.05 -11.38 22.21
CA ARG A 213 -6.79 -11.54 23.65
C ARG A 213 -7.06 -10.24 24.40
N ARG A 214 -6.51 -9.12 23.92
CA ARG A 214 -6.78 -7.80 24.51
C ARG A 214 -8.24 -7.40 24.39
N GLN A 215 -8.98 -7.83 23.36
CA GLN A 215 -10.43 -7.60 23.29
C GLN A 215 -11.15 -8.30 24.43
N ARG A 216 -10.83 -9.58 24.70
CA ARG A 216 -11.39 -10.33 25.83
C ARG A 216 -11.01 -9.70 27.18
N GLU A 217 -9.73 -9.43 27.39
CA GLU A 217 -9.24 -8.78 28.61
C GLU A 217 -9.85 -7.38 28.83
N ARG A 218 -10.12 -6.63 27.75
CA ARG A 218 -10.79 -5.31 27.83
C ARG A 218 -12.28 -5.40 28.07
N ALA A 219 -12.97 -6.36 27.45
CA ALA A 219 -14.38 -6.63 27.76
C ALA A 219 -14.55 -6.94 29.25
N GLU A 220 -13.65 -7.77 29.79
CA GLU A 220 -13.60 -8.09 31.22
C GLU A 220 -13.26 -6.87 32.09
N TRP A 221 -12.32 -6.01 31.67
CA TRP A 221 -11.96 -4.79 32.41
C TRP A 221 -13.09 -3.76 32.43
N VAL A 222 -13.76 -3.51 31.30
CA VAL A 222 -14.91 -2.61 31.22
C VAL A 222 -16.05 -3.12 32.10
N GLN A 223 -16.29 -4.44 32.10
CA GLN A 223 -17.29 -5.07 32.94
C GLN A 223 -16.95 -4.98 34.45
N ARG A 224 -15.65 -5.00 34.81
CA ARG A 224 -15.19 -4.75 36.19
C ARG A 224 -15.33 -3.28 36.60
N ASN A 225 -14.98 -2.33 35.74
CA ASN A 225 -15.01 -0.90 36.05
C ASN A 225 -16.42 -0.29 36.02
N LEU A 226 -17.33 -0.84 35.20
CA LEU A 226 -18.76 -0.49 35.29
C LEU A 226 -19.35 -0.89 36.65
N ASN A 227 -18.90 -2.00 37.26
CA ASN A 227 -19.35 -2.37 38.60
C ASN A 227 -18.85 -1.42 39.70
N ASP A 228 -17.66 -0.82 39.55
CA ASP A 228 -17.12 0.14 40.54
C ASP A 228 -17.72 1.54 40.40
N LEU A 229 -17.98 2.02 39.18
CA LEU A 229 -18.66 3.30 38.95
C LEU A 229 -20.10 3.32 39.48
N TRP A 230 -20.76 2.16 39.55
CA TRP A 230 -22.13 2.02 40.04
C TRP A 230 -22.24 1.61 41.52
N ARG A 231 -21.13 1.26 42.18
CA ARG A 231 -21.14 0.81 43.60
C ARG A 231 -20.99 1.92 44.63
N THR A 232 -20.54 3.11 44.25
CA THR A 232 -20.35 4.22 45.19
C THR A 232 -21.03 5.49 44.71
N LEU A 233 -22.35 5.53 44.88
CA LEU A 233 -23.07 6.80 45.07
C LEU A 233 -23.63 6.83 46.50
N PRO A 234 -22.92 7.43 47.47
CA PRO A 234 -23.56 8.00 48.64
C PRO A 234 -24.14 9.36 48.25
N GLU A 235 -25.46 9.48 48.40
CA GLU A 235 -26.17 10.74 48.27
C GLU A 235 -25.63 11.74 49.31
N THR A 236 -25.24 12.93 48.82
CA THR A 236 -24.93 14.16 49.57
C THR A 236 -23.67 14.20 50.45
N MET A 237 -22.69 15.01 50.03
CA MET A 237 -22.30 16.21 50.78
C MET A 237 -21.39 17.12 49.94
N ARG A 238 -21.70 18.42 50.01
CA ARG A 238 -21.04 19.54 49.35
C ARG A 238 -19.57 19.66 49.78
N ARG A 239 -18.67 19.88 48.83
CA ARG A 239 -17.72 20.99 48.90
C ARG A 239 -17.19 21.33 47.52
N ARG A 240 -17.40 22.58 47.10
CA ARG A 240 -16.57 23.24 46.10
C ARG A 240 -15.13 23.17 46.59
N GLU A 241 -14.35 22.28 46.02
CA GLU A 241 -12.89 22.37 45.98
C GLU A 241 -12.55 22.66 44.52
N ALA A 242 -11.65 23.62 44.33
CA ALA A 242 -11.33 24.30 43.08
C ALA A 242 -11.57 23.46 41.82
N ASP A 243 -12.33 24.01 40.87
CA ASP A 243 -12.15 23.74 39.45
C ASP A 243 -10.72 24.20 39.10
N ASP A 244 -9.71 23.41 39.48
CA ASP A 244 -8.56 23.26 38.61
C ASP A 244 -9.17 22.70 37.33
N GLU A 245 -9.23 23.52 36.28
CA GLU A 245 -9.48 23.09 34.92
C GLU A 245 -8.46 21.98 34.61
N ARG A 246 -8.76 20.75 35.00
CA ARG A 246 -7.95 19.59 34.67
C ARG A 246 -8.05 19.49 33.16
N VAL A 247 -7.01 19.97 32.48
CA VAL A 247 -6.87 19.85 31.04
C VAL A 247 -7.04 18.38 30.70
N PHE A 248 -8.15 18.06 30.06
CA PHE A 248 -8.51 16.73 29.63
C PHE A 248 -8.47 16.70 28.10
N PRO A 249 -7.69 15.82 27.48
CA PRO A 249 -6.77 14.84 28.09
C PRO A 249 -5.52 15.47 28.71
N SER A 250 -4.90 14.78 29.67
CA SER A 250 -3.69 15.24 30.38
C SER A 250 -2.49 15.46 29.46
N GLU A 251 -2.46 14.78 28.31
CA GLU A 251 -1.55 15.05 27.21
C GLU A 251 -2.35 15.27 25.92
N PRO A 252 -1.96 16.21 25.06
CA PRO A 252 -2.59 16.40 23.76
C PRO A 252 -2.54 15.10 22.93
N GLN A 253 -3.69 14.70 22.39
CA GLN A 253 -3.82 13.54 21.51
C GLN A 253 -4.09 14.00 20.07
N GLU A 254 -3.13 13.75 19.17
CA GLU A 254 -3.27 14.09 17.75
C GLU A 254 -4.28 13.18 17.04
N ASN A 255 -4.25 11.88 17.37
CA ASN A 255 -5.15 10.89 16.79
C ASN A 255 -6.56 11.01 17.38
N MET A 256 -7.44 11.69 16.65
CA MET A 256 -8.82 11.95 17.06
C MET A 256 -9.62 10.66 17.21
N LEU A 257 -9.44 9.69 16.30
CA LEU A 257 -10.11 8.40 16.41
C LEU A 257 -9.64 7.61 17.63
N TYR A 258 -8.34 7.67 17.96
CA TYR A 258 -7.82 7.05 19.18
C TYR A 258 -8.39 7.73 20.43
N PHE A 259 -8.42 9.06 20.45
CA PHE A 259 -9.00 9.82 21.54
C PHE A 259 -10.45 9.42 21.79
N ILE A 260 -11.27 9.37 20.72
CA ILE A 260 -12.67 8.95 20.79
C ILE A 260 -12.77 7.49 21.26
N GLU A 261 -11.96 6.57 20.71
CA GLU A 261 -11.92 5.16 21.12
C GLU A 261 -11.68 5.01 22.63
N LYS A 262 -10.77 5.80 23.22
CA LYS A 262 -10.38 5.65 24.63
C LYS A 262 -11.22 6.43 25.61
N HIS A 263 -11.69 7.61 25.21
CA HIS A 263 -12.23 8.59 26.15
C HIS A 263 -13.73 8.85 25.98
N ALA A 264 -14.36 8.41 24.88
CA ALA A 264 -15.80 8.61 24.72
C ALA A 264 -16.57 7.69 25.69
N PRO A 265 -17.30 8.25 26.68
CA PRO A 265 -17.98 7.47 27.70
C PRO A 265 -19.30 6.87 27.19
N LEU A 266 -19.89 7.47 26.15
CA LEU A 266 -21.19 7.07 25.59
C LEU A 266 -21.07 5.99 24.51
N LEU A 267 -19.86 5.65 24.06
CA LEU A 267 -19.69 4.61 23.04
C LEU A 267 -19.89 3.22 23.64
N GLU A 268 -20.83 2.49 23.06
CA GLU A 268 -21.01 1.07 23.33
C GLU A 268 -19.80 0.27 22.83
N PRO A 269 -19.57 -0.95 23.36
CA PRO A 269 -18.43 -1.78 22.96
C PRO A 269 -18.31 -1.99 21.45
N TRP A 270 -19.44 -2.15 20.75
CA TRP A 270 -19.43 -2.37 19.30
C TRP A 270 -19.07 -1.11 18.50
N GLN A 271 -19.57 0.04 18.94
CA GLN A 271 -19.25 1.33 18.32
C GLN A 271 -17.76 1.65 18.46
N ARG A 272 -17.19 1.35 19.64
CA ARG A 272 -15.77 1.54 19.91
C ARG A 272 -14.88 0.66 19.02
N GLU A 273 -15.34 -0.55 18.70
CA GLU A 273 -14.65 -1.45 17.77
C GLU A 273 -14.70 -0.92 16.32
N ILE A 274 -15.82 -0.35 15.88
CA ILE A 274 -15.91 0.31 14.56
C ILE A 274 -14.94 1.49 14.46
N VAL A 275 -14.90 2.36 15.47
CA VAL A 275 -13.94 3.48 15.52
C VAL A 275 -12.50 2.95 15.40
N ARG A 276 -12.19 1.85 16.08
CA ARG A 276 -10.88 1.19 16.02
C ARG A 276 -10.57 0.61 14.64
N ILE A 277 -11.57 0.03 13.96
CA ILE A 277 -11.45 -0.48 12.59
C ILE A 277 -11.03 0.65 11.65
N VAL A 278 -11.82 1.73 11.61
CA VAL A 278 -11.52 2.87 10.74
C VAL A 278 -10.16 3.49 11.07
N ARG A 279 -9.79 3.55 12.36
CA ARG A 279 -8.47 4.02 12.81
C ARG A 279 -7.31 3.17 12.30
N LYS A 280 -7.39 1.83 12.42
CA LYS A 280 -6.34 0.93 11.92
C LYS A 280 -6.21 1.02 10.41
N MET A 281 -7.32 1.16 9.70
CA MET A 281 -7.35 1.36 8.24
C MET A 281 -6.69 2.68 7.84
N ALA A 282 -7.01 3.78 8.54
CA ALA A 282 -6.36 5.08 8.34
C ALA A 282 -4.84 5.00 8.53
N GLN A 283 -4.41 4.30 9.59
CA GLN A 283 -3.02 4.11 9.92
C GLN A 283 -2.27 3.29 8.86
N TYR A 284 -2.88 2.22 8.35
CA TYR A 284 -2.29 1.37 7.31
C TYR A 284 -2.01 2.14 6.01
N PHE A 285 -2.93 3.02 5.58
CA PHE A 285 -2.75 3.80 4.34
C PHE A 285 -1.96 5.10 4.50
N TYR A 286 -1.62 5.46 5.73
CA TYR A 286 -0.90 6.69 5.98
C TYR A 286 0.45 6.78 5.25
N PRO A 287 1.31 5.74 5.27
CA PRO A 287 2.57 5.74 4.52
C PRO A 287 2.35 5.98 3.03
N GLN A 288 1.42 5.26 2.40
CA GLN A 288 1.17 5.34 0.95
C GLN A 288 0.83 6.77 0.50
N ARG A 289 0.04 7.50 1.29
CA ARG A 289 -0.27 8.91 0.98
C ARG A 289 0.91 9.84 1.20
N GLN A 290 1.68 9.63 2.26
CA GLN A 290 2.84 10.48 2.58
C GLN A 290 4.01 10.30 1.62
N THR A 291 4.22 9.08 1.15
CA THR A 291 5.37 8.73 0.31
C THR A 291 5.01 8.60 -1.16
N GLN A 292 3.84 9.08 -1.61
CA GLN A 292 3.34 8.85 -2.96
C GLN A 292 4.39 9.16 -4.04
N VAL A 293 5.00 10.34 -4.01
CA VAL A 293 6.03 10.74 -5.00
C VAL A 293 7.24 9.79 -4.97
N MET A 294 7.72 9.43 -3.78
CA MET A 294 8.85 8.51 -3.65
C MET A 294 8.50 7.08 -4.08
N ASN A 295 7.28 6.63 -3.78
CA ASN A 295 6.80 5.30 -4.12
C ASN A 295 6.66 5.12 -5.63
N GLU A 296 5.95 6.05 -6.28
CA GLU A 296 5.80 6.05 -7.74
C GLU A 296 7.16 6.22 -8.42
N GLY A 297 7.97 7.16 -7.95
CA GLY A 297 9.32 7.39 -8.47
C GLY A 297 10.24 6.19 -8.38
N TRP A 298 10.28 5.52 -7.22
CA TRP A 298 11.08 4.31 -7.02
C TRP A 298 10.62 3.18 -7.93
N ALA A 299 9.30 2.99 -8.07
CA ALA A 299 8.75 1.98 -8.96
C ALA A 299 9.00 2.31 -10.44
N THR A 300 8.96 3.59 -10.83
CA THR A 300 9.33 4.06 -12.16
C THR A 300 10.82 3.88 -12.44
N PHE A 301 11.70 4.16 -11.48
CA PHE A 301 13.12 3.91 -11.63
C PHE A 301 13.40 2.43 -11.90
N TRP A 302 12.79 1.53 -11.11
CA TRP A 302 13.02 0.10 -11.26
C TRP A 302 12.36 -0.49 -12.48
N HIS A 303 11.14 -0.08 -12.84
CA HIS A 303 10.54 -0.57 -14.08
C HIS A 303 11.38 -0.18 -15.29
N TYR A 304 12.04 0.98 -15.25
CA TYR A 304 12.81 1.49 -16.38
C TYR A 304 14.10 0.70 -16.48
N THR A 305 14.77 0.52 -15.34
CA THR A 305 16.01 -0.25 -15.24
C THR A 305 15.80 -1.71 -15.63
N LEU A 306 14.78 -2.36 -15.09
CA LEU A 306 14.49 -3.78 -15.35
C LEU A 306 14.06 -4.01 -16.80
N MET A 307 13.18 -3.16 -17.37
CA MET A 307 12.75 -3.31 -18.76
C MET A 307 13.90 -3.10 -19.76
N ASN A 308 14.77 -2.11 -19.53
CA ASN A 308 15.97 -1.96 -20.36
C ASN A 308 16.92 -3.15 -20.21
N ARG A 309 17.09 -3.67 -18.98
CA ARG A 309 17.90 -4.86 -18.74
C ARG A 309 17.35 -6.10 -19.44
N MET A 310 16.04 -6.31 -19.43
CA MET A 310 15.40 -7.39 -20.19
C MET A 310 15.69 -7.28 -21.69
N TYR A 311 15.69 -6.06 -22.24
CA TYR A 311 16.03 -5.84 -23.64
C TYR A 311 17.51 -6.11 -23.93
N ASP A 312 18.42 -5.65 -23.06
CA ASP A 312 19.86 -5.88 -23.20
C ASP A 312 20.22 -7.38 -23.19
N GLU A 313 19.50 -8.18 -22.39
CA GLU A 313 19.66 -9.63 -22.35
C GLU A 313 18.98 -10.37 -23.52
N GLY A 314 18.17 -9.66 -24.32
CA GLY A 314 17.41 -10.23 -25.43
C GLY A 314 16.12 -10.94 -25.03
N LEU A 315 15.64 -10.76 -23.79
CA LEU A 315 14.42 -11.37 -23.27
C LEU A 315 13.14 -10.73 -23.85
N ILE A 316 13.22 -9.47 -24.28
CA ILE A 316 12.13 -8.77 -24.98
C ILE A 316 12.59 -8.24 -26.33
N THR A 317 11.64 -8.04 -27.25
CA THR A 317 11.92 -7.64 -28.63
C THR A 317 12.13 -6.12 -28.78
N GLU A 318 12.63 -5.70 -29.94
CA GLU A 318 12.67 -4.28 -30.34
C GLU A 318 11.28 -3.63 -30.36
N GLY A 319 10.24 -4.38 -30.76
CA GLY A 319 8.86 -3.88 -30.70
C GLY A 319 8.41 -3.63 -29.26
N SER A 320 8.70 -4.57 -28.36
CA SER A 320 8.35 -4.48 -26.94
C SER A 320 9.05 -3.31 -26.25
N ILE A 321 10.34 -3.07 -26.50
CA ILE A 321 11.03 -1.92 -25.87
C ILE A 321 10.46 -0.58 -26.37
N MET A 322 10.08 -0.48 -27.64
CA MET A 322 9.46 0.75 -28.19
C MET A 322 8.06 1.00 -27.60
N GLU A 323 7.26 -0.05 -27.44
CA GLU A 323 5.97 0.03 -26.75
C GLU A 323 6.15 0.46 -25.29
N PHE A 324 7.09 -0.15 -24.57
CA PHE A 324 7.44 0.25 -23.20
C PHE A 324 7.84 1.73 -23.10
N LEU A 325 8.75 2.20 -23.96
CA LEU A 325 9.20 3.60 -23.93
C LEU A 325 8.05 4.58 -24.20
N SER A 326 7.13 4.21 -25.08
CA SER A 326 5.90 4.99 -25.34
C SER A 326 5.04 5.09 -24.08
N SER A 327 4.80 3.97 -23.39
CA SER A 327 4.02 3.95 -22.15
C SER A 327 4.71 4.70 -21.01
N HIS A 328 6.02 4.48 -20.82
CA HIS A 328 6.81 5.15 -19.79
C HIS A 328 6.79 6.67 -19.98
N THR A 329 7.07 7.15 -21.20
CA THR A 329 7.08 8.60 -21.49
C THR A 329 5.71 9.24 -21.33
N ALA A 330 4.62 8.52 -21.64
CA ALA A 330 3.27 9.00 -21.41
C ALA A 330 2.96 9.20 -19.91
N VAL A 331 3.39 8.26 -19.06
CA VAL A 331 3.16 8.32 -17.61
C VAL A 331 4.06 9.34 -16.92
N THR A 332 5.32 9.49 -17.35
CA THR A 332 6.26 10.48 -16.79
C THR A 332 6.09 11.89 -17.37
N PHE A 333 5.14 12.10 -18.29
CA PHE A 333 4.92 13.42 -18.86
C PHE A 333 4.35 14.39 -17.81
N GLN A 334 5.05 15.50 -17.58
CA GLN A 334 4.58 16.60 -16.75
C GLN A 334 4.23 17.79 -17.65
N PRO A 335 2.95 18.17 -17.79
CA PRO A 335 2.59 19.41 -18.45
C PRO A 335 3.20 20.62 -17.72
N PRO A 336 3.57 21.70 -18.43
CA PRO A 336 4.00 22.94 -17.80
C PRO A 336 2.85 23.58 -17.00
N TYR A 337 3.19 24.47 -16.07
CA TYR A 337 2.23 25.01 -15.08
C TYR A 337 1.08 25.82 -15.70
N ASP A 338 1.25 26.32 -16.93
CA ASP A 338 0.30 27.12 -17.70
C ASP A 338 -0.57 26.28 -18.65
N HIS A 339 -0.32 24.97 -18.73
CA HIS A 339 -1.10 24.07 -19.58
C HIS A 339 -2.51 23.83 -18.99
N PRO A 340 -3.60 23.83 -19.80
CA PRO A 340 -4.96 23.59 -19.31
C PRO A 340 -5.16 22.22 -18.62
N GLY A 341 -4.34 21.24 -18.98
CA GLY A 341 -4.31 19.90 -18.38
C GLY A 341 -3.44 19.79 -17.13
N TYR A 342 -2.80 20.86 -16.65
CA TYR A 342 -2.01 20.82 -15.42
C TYR A 342 -2.92 20.60 -14.21
N ARG A 343 -2.73 19.47 -13.52
CA ARG A 343 -3.51 19.09 -12.33
C ARG A 343 -2.65 18.98 -11.07
N GLY A 344 -1.49 19.63 -11.07
CA GLY A 344 -0.48 19.52 -10.01
C GLY A 344 0.76 18.77 -10.48
N ILE A 345 1.56 18.36 -9.49
CA ILE A 345 2.81 17.64 -9.71
C ILE A 345 2.49 16.17 -10.00
N ASN A 346 3.01 15.67 -11.11
CA ASN A 346 3.01 14.27 -11.50
C ASN A 346 4.04 13.52 -10.62
N PRO A 347 3.59 12.57 -9.77
CA PRO A 347 4.49 11.84 -8.88
C PRO A 347 5.50 10.99 -9.64
N TYR A 348 5.13 10.43 -10.79
CA TYR A 348 6.02 9.65 -11.66
C TYR A 348 7.13 10.53 -12.24
N ALA A 349 6.78 11.74 -12.68
CA ALA A 349 7.73 12.68 -13.30
C ALA A 349 8.70 13.32 -12.31
N LEU A 350 8.26 13.59 -11.08
CA LEU A 350 9.12 14.18 -10.04
C LEU A 350 9.96 13.13 -9.30
N GLY A 351 9.42 11.92 -9.15
CA GLY A 351 10.05 10.86 -8.37
C GLY A 351 11.07 10.03 -9.14
N PHE A 352 10.92 9.90 -10.47
CA PHE A 352 11.90 9.29 -11.37
C PHE A 352 13.03 10.26 -11.69
#